data_AF-A0A7L3MRL0-F1
#
_entry.id   AF-A0A7L3MRL0-F1
#
_cell.length_a   1.000
_cell.length_b   1.000
_cell.length_c   1.000
_cell.angle_alpha   90.00
_cell.angle_beta   90.00
_cell.angle_gamma   90.00
#
_symmetry.space_group_name_H-M   'P 1'
#
loop_
_entity.id
_entity.type
_entity.pdbx_description
1 polymer ?
#
loop_
_entity_poly.entity_id
_entity_poly.type
_entity_poly.pdbx_seq_one_letter_code
_entity_poly.pdbx_strand_id
1 'polypeptide(L)'
;MKTRTSSGTPAMSTSLRVSPSVHGCRFDTALRKKAAANIFESINEASLQKLFKNSGDKKAEERAKIILATDQDMEEKTRALMALKQRRKDKLLQFLTFRKYSIKVH
;
A
#
# COMPACT_ATOMS: atom_id res chain seq x y z
N MET A 1 54.82 -44.34 1.40
CA MET A 1 55.27 -43.06 0.83
C MET A 1 54.19 -42.52 -0.11
N LYS A 2 53.76 -41.28 0.15
CA LYS A 2 53.01 -40.28 -0.63
C LYS A 2 52.24 -40.73 -1.90
N THR A 3 50.91 -40.68 -1.84
CA THR A 3 50.06 -40.47 -3.02
C THR A 3 49.47 -39.05 -2.96
N ARG A 4 49.76 -38.27 -4.00
CA ARG A 4 49.18 -36.93 -4.24
C ARG A 4 47.73 -37.11 -4.69
N THR A 5 46.79 -36.49 -4.00
CA THR A 5 45.47 -36.18 -4.56
C THR A 5 45.42 -34.69 -4.85
N SER A 6 45.32 -34.36 -6.13
CA SER A 6 45.22 -33.02 -6.69
C SER A 6 43.97 -32.31 -6.17
N SER A 7 44.16 -31.21 -5.44
CA SER A 7 43.09 -30.30 -5.04
C SER A 7 42.59 -29.54 -6.28
N GLY A 8 41.57 -30.08 -6.94
CA GLY A 8 40.83 -29.37 -7.98
C GLY A 8 40.13 -28.16 -7.36
N THR A 9 40.49 -26.96 -7.81
CA THR A 9 39.74 -25.74 -7.51
C THR A 9 38.35 -25.84 -8.15
N PRO A 10 37.25 -25.68 -7.39
CA PRO A 10 35.93 -25.67 -7.99
C PRO A 10 35.81 -24.42 -8.88
N ALA A 11 35.63 -24.63 -10.17
CA ALA A 11 35.29 -23.58 -11.12
C ALA A 11 33.98 -22.91 -10.67
N MET A 12 34.08 -21.70 -10.13
CA MET A 12 32.92 -20.93 -9.72
C MET A 12 32.10 -20.55 -10.95
N SER A 13 30.82 -20.96 -10.95
CA SER A 13 29.83 -20.59 -11.96
C SER A 13 29.80 -19.06 -12.13
N THR A 14 30.01 -18.58 -13.35
CA THR A 14 30.05 -17.15 -13.72
C THR A 14 28.68 -16.48 -13.75
N SER A 15 27.66 -17.07 -13.11
CA SER A 15 26.38 -16.41 -12.92
C SER A 15 26.59 -15.19 -12.02
N LEU A 16 26.66 -14.00 -12.61
CA LEU A 16 26.66 -12.72 -11.92
C LEU A 16 25.43 -12.64 -11.02
N ARG A 17 25.58 -13.06 -9.76
CA ARG A 17 24.51 -12.96 -8.75
C ARG A 17 24.37 -11.50 -8.36
N VAL A 18 23.54 -10.77 -9.11
CA VAL A 18 23.07 -9.43 -8.76
C VAL A 18 22.01 -9.53 -7.67
N SER A 19 22.47 -9.71 -6.43
CA SER A 19 21.66 -9.39 -5.26
C SER A 19 22.18 -8.12 -4.59
N PRO A 20 21.31 -7.31 -3.97
CA PRO A 20 21.74 -6.15 -3.16
C PRO A 20 22.76 -6.52 -2.07
N SER A 21 22.68 -7.77 -1.58
CA SER A 21 23.60 -8.33 -0.59
C SER A 21 25.01 -8.59 -1.15
N VAL A 22 25.14 -8.83 -2.46
CA VAL A 22 26.42 -9.06 -3.17
C VAL A 22 27.02 -7.75 -3.70
N HIS A 23 26.19 -6.78 -4.08
CA HIS A 23 26.62 -5.51 -4.69
C HIS A 23 26.73 -4.34 -3.69
N GLY A 24 26.65 -4.62 -2.39
CA GLY A 24 26.86 -3.61 -1.34
C GLY A 24 25.88 -2.44 -1.40
N CYS A 25 24.70 -2.61 -2.02
CA CYS A 25 23.69 -1.57 -2.04
C CYS A 25 23.04 -1.52 -0.67
N ARG A 26 23.73 -0.87 0.28
CA ARG A 26 23.18 -0.52 1.59
C ARG A 26 21.96 0.34 1.31
N PHE A 27 20.79 -0.14 1.70
CA PHE A 27 19.57 0.65 1.61
C PHE A 27 19.72 1.82 2.57
N ASP A 28 20.26 2.93 2.07
CA ASP A 28 20.54 4.10 2.88
C ASP A 28 19.23 4.88 3.07
N THR A 29 18.56 4.57 4.17
CA THR A 29 17.35 5.26 4.57
C THR A 29 17.58 6.75 4.83
N ALA A 30 18.82 7.17 5.12
CA ALA A 30 19.16 8.58 5.33
C ALA A 30 19.24 9.37 4.02
N LEU A 31 19.61 8.72 2.91
CA LEU A 31 19.62 9.32 1.57
C LEU A 31 18.28 9.21 0.84
N ARG A 32 17.29 8.54 1.44
CA ARG A 32 15.96 8.42 0.84
C ARG A 32 15.32 9.81 0.76
N LYS A 33 14.95 10.22 -0.47
CA LYS A 33 14.15 11.43 -0.71
C LYS A 33 12.92 11.40 0.21
N LYS A 34 12.74 12.45 1.01
CA LYS A 34 11.52 12.61 1.81
C LYS A 34 10.32 12.65 0.87
N ALA A 35 9.32 11.81 1.16
CA ALA A 35 8.07 11.84 0.41
C ALA A 35 7.44 13.23 0.57
N ALA A 36 6.91 13.78 -0.53
CA ALA A 36 6.14 15.01 -0.46
C ALA A 36 4.90 14.78 0.42
N ALA A 37 4.59 15.73 1.30
CA ALA A 37 3.46 15.61 2.22
C ALA A 37 2.12 15.49 1.46
N ASN A 38 1.99 16.19 0.33
CA ASN A 38 0.84 16.14 -0.54
C ASN A 38 1.24 15.91 -2.00
N ILE A 39 1.29 14.64 -2.42
CA ILE A 39 1.58 14.26 -3.81
C ILE A 39 0.47 14.67 -4.81
N PHE A 40 -0.65 15.19 -4.33
CA PHE A 40 -1.81 15.61 -5.12
C PHE A 40 -2.03 17.12 -5.10
N GLU A 41 -1.10 17.90 -4.56
CA GLU A 41 -1.26 19.35 -4.40
C GLU A 41 -1.55 20.07 -5.72
N SER A 42 -0.88 19.68 -6.80
CA SER A 42 -1.06 20.27 -8.14
C SER A 42 -2.12 19.58 -8.99
N ILE A 43 -2.82 18.56 -8.47
CA ILE A 43 -3.73 17.74 -9.25
C ILE A 43 -5.16 18.27 -9.08
N ASN A 44 -5.86 18.47 -10.20
CA ASN A 44 -7.24 18.89 -10.18
C ASN A 44 -8.18 17.78 -9.62
N GLU A 45 -9.30 18.20 -9.05
CA GLU A 45 -10.28 17.28 -8.47
C GLU A 45 -10.76 16.22 -9.47
N ALA A 46 -11.07 16.63 -10.69
CA ALA A 46 -11.59 15.75 -11.73
C ALA A 46 -10.61 14.61 -12.09
N SER A 47 -9.31 14.90 -12.17
CA SER A 47 -8.29 13.88 -12.43
C SER A 47 -8.08 12.97 -11.24
N LEU A 48 -8.16 13.51 -10.02
CA LEU A 48 -8.05 12.71 -8.80
C LEU A 48 -9.23 11.73 -8.66
N GLN A 49 -10.46 12.19 -8.93
CA GLN A 49 -11.63 11.34 -8.96
C GLN A 49 -11.54 10.28 -10.08
N LYS A 50 -11.11 10.68 -11.29
CA LYS A 50 -10.92 9.75 -12.42
C LYS A 50 -9.87 8.68 -12.11
N LEU A 51 -8.78 9.04 -11.44
CA LEU A 51 -7.73 8.10 -11.01
C LEU A 51 -8.31 7.02 -10.09
N PHE A 52 -9.03 7.42 -9.05
CA PHE A 52 -9.61 6.48 -8.09
C PHE A 52 -10.74 5.64 -8.69
N LYS A 53 -11.53 6.22 -9.59
CA LYS A 53 -12.54 5.48 -10.35
C LYS A 53 -11.90 4.41 -11.24
N ASN A 54 -10.84 4.76 -11.97
CA ASN A 54 -10.13 3.84 -12.86
C ASN A 54 -9.38 2.74 -12.09
N SER A 55 -8.85 3.04 -10.90
CA SER A 55 -8.20 2.04 -10.06
C SER A 55 -9.18 1.14 -9.30
N GLY A 56 -10.48 1.48 -9.32
CA GLY A 56 -11.51 0.79 -8.54
C GLY A 56 -11.45 1.07 -7.04
N ASP A 57 -10.61 2.03 -6.59
CA ASP A 57 -10.50 2.39 -5.18
C ASP A 57 -11.61 3.37 -4.76
N LYS A 58 -12.81 2.80 -4.55
CA LYS A 58 -13.99 3.54 -4.07
C LYS A 58 -13.75 4.25 -2.73
N LYS A 59 -12.83 3.75 -1.89
CA LYS A 59 -12.53 4.37 -0.59
C LYS A 59 -11.74 5.65 -0.76
N ALA A 60 -10.77 5.64 -1.68
CA ALA A 60 -10.02 6.83 -2.02
C ALA A 60 -10.91 7.87 -2.72
N GLU A 61 -11.82 7.42 -3.60
CA GLU A 61 -12.79 8.29 -4.27
C GLU A 61 -13.68 9.06 -3.28
N GLU A 62 -14.33 8.38 -2.33
CA GLU A 62 -15.20 9.04 -1.33
C GLU A 62 -14.41 10.01 -0.43
N ARG A 63 -13.17 9.66 -0.07
CA ARG A 63 -12.30 10.55 0.72
C ARG A 63 -11.90 11.80 -0.06
N ALA A 64 -11.59 11.66 -1.35
CA ALA A 64 -11.21 12.78 -2.21
C ALA A 64 -12.35 13.81 -2.29
N LYS A 65 -13.59 13.34 -2.47
CA LYS A 65 -14.78 14.20 -2.49
C LYS A 65 -14.95 15.02 -1.20
N ILE A 66 -14.73 14.40 -0.04
CA ILE A 66 -14.84 15.09 1.26
C ILE A 66 -13.73 16.14 1.42
N ILE A 67 -12.49 15.81 1.05
CA ILE A 67 -11.35 16.71 1.25
C ILE A 67 -11.41 17.91 0.31
N LEU A 68 -11.81 17.68 -0.94
CA LEU A 68 -11.84 18.70 -2.00
C LEU A 68 -13.12 19.55 -2.01
N ALA A 69 -14.14 19.18 -1.24
CA ALA A 69 -15.30 20.03 -1.01
C ALA A 69 -14.84 21.40 -0.49
N THR A 70 -14.95 22.43 -1.33
CA THR A 70 -14.35 23.75 -1.08
C THR A 70 -15.13 24.54 -0.02
N ASP A 71 -16.42 24.24 0.12
CA ASP A 71 -17.34 24.98 1.00
C ASP A 71 -17.37 24.47 2.45
N GLN A 72 -16.68 23.37 2.76
CA GLN A 72 -16.69 22.76 4.10
C GLN A 72 -15.56 23.26 4.98
N ASP A 73 -15.90 23.62 6.21
CA ASP A 73 -14.94 23.90 7.26
C ASP A 73 -14.08 22.67 7.59
N MET A 74 -12.87 22.90 8.09
CA MET A 74 -11.96 21.81 8.48
C MET A 74 -12.59 20.86 9.52
N GLU A 75 -13.43 21.38 10.41
CA GLU A 75 -14.20 20.59 11.38
C GLU A 75 -15.29 19.74 10.72
N GLU A 76 -15.90 20.22 9.63
CA GLU A 76 -16.87 19.45 8.85
C GLU A 76 -16.19 18.32 8.08
N LYS A 77 -15.06 18.62 7.45
CA LYS A 77 -14.25 17.61 6.74
C LYS A 77 -13.79 16.50 7.68
N THR A 78 -13.31 16.85 8.87
CA THR A 78 -12.88 15.85 9.86
C THR A 78 -14.06 15.01 10.36
N ARG A 79 -15.22 15.62 10.65
CA ARG A 79 -16.45 14.90 10.99
C ARG A 79 -16.89 13.93 9.89
N ALA A 80 -16.90 14.37 8.64
CA ALA A 80 -17.27 13.55 7.49
C ALA A 80 -16.31 12.38 7.29
N LEU A 81 -15.00 12.58 7.45
CA LEU A 81 -14.00 11.51 7.39
C LEU A 81 -14.17 10.49 8.53
N MET A 82 -14.51 10.94 9.74
CA MET A 82 -14.76 10.07 10.89
C MET A 82 -16.04 9.25 10.69
N ALA A 83 -17.12 9.87 10.21
CA ALA A 83 -18.36 9.16 9.86
C ALA A 83 -18.12 8.09 8.77
N LEU A 84 -17.32 8.42 7.75
CA LEU A 84 -16.93 7.47 6.71
C LEU A 84 -16.11 6.28 7.26
N LYS A 85 -15.22 6.53 8.23
CA LYS A 85 -14.48 5.47 8.93
C LYS A 85 -15.41 4.59 9.76
N GLN A 86 -16.36 5.19 10.47
CA GLN A 86 -17.31 4.49 11.32
C GLN A 86 -18.25 3.60 10.51
N ARG A 87 -18.88 4.13 9.46
CA ARG A 87 -19.76 3.38 8.54
C ARG A 87 -19.11 2.11 7.99
N ARG A 88 -17.80 2.14 7.74
CA ARG A 88 -17.06 0.95 7.28
C ARG A 88 -16.90 -0.12 8.36
N LYS A 89 -16.68 0.29 9.61
CA LYS A 89 -16.65 -0.64 10.74
C LYS A 89 -18.01 -1.28 10.95
N ASP A 90 -19.07 -0.49 10.89
CA ASP A 90 -20.44 -0.98 11.10
C ASP A 90 -20.84 -1.98 10.01
N LYS A 91 -20.51 -1.70 8.74
CA LYS A 91 -20.71 -2.67 7.65
C LYS A 91 -19.95 -3.97 7.88
N LEU A 92 -18.70 -3.90 8.33
CA LEU A 92 -17.92 -5.09 8.65
C LEU A 92 -18.57 -5.90 9.77
N LEU A 93 -19.00 -5.24 10.84
CA LEU A 93 -19.71 -5.87 11.94
C LEU A 93 -21.01 -6.52 11.47
N GLN A 94 -21.77 -5.84 10.62
CA GLN A 94 -23.00 -6.35 10.02
C GLN A 94 -22.75 -7.64 9.22
N PHE A 95 -21.69 -7.72 8.42
CA PHE A 95 -21.34 -8.97 7.73
C PHE A 95 -20.96 -10.10 8.71
N LEU A 96 -20.24 -9.77 9.78
CA LEU A 96 -19.84 -10.73 10.81
C LEU A 96 -21.03 -11.24 11.62
N THR A 97 -22.02 -10.39 11.91
CA THR A 97 -23.24 -10.78 12.60
C THR A 97 -24.14 -11.62 11.69
N PHE A 98 -24.31 -11.27 10.42
CA PHE A 98 -25.09 -12.08 9.49
C PHE A 98 -24.54 -13.50 9.29
N ARG A 99 -23.21 -13.68 9.39
CA ARG A 99 -22.60 -15.02 9.36
C ARG A 99 -23.03 -15.89 10.56
N LYS A 100 -23.48 -15.29 11.68
CA LYS A 100 -24.03 -16.02 12.84
C LYS A 100 -25.50 -16.43 12.66
N TYR A 101 -26.21 -15.88 11.67
CA TYR A 101 -27.63 -16.17 11.41
C TYR A 101 -27.85 -17.07 10.18
N SER A 102 -26.80 -17.51 9.50
CA SER A 102 -26.92 -18.41 8.36
C SER A 102 -26.90 -19.87 8.84
N ILE A 103 -27.87 -20.66 8.35
CA ILE A 103 -28.07 -22.11 8.53
C ILE A 103 -29.01 -22.47 9.70
N LYS A 104 -30.31 -22.21 9.51
CA LYS A 104 -31.32 -23.23 9.81
C LYS A 104 -31.92 -23.66 8.48
N VAL A 105 -31.46 -24.81 7.98
CA VAL A 105 -32.11 -25.51 6.86
C VAL A 105 -33.16 -26.41 7.53
N HIS A 106 -34.43 -26.23 7.15
CA HIS A 106 -35.52 -27.15 7.48
C HIS A 106 -35.60 -28.20 6.38
#